data_AF-A0A7S4BTU4-F1
#
_entry.id   AF-A0A7S4BTU4-F1
#
_cell.length_a   1.000
_cell.length_b   1.000
_cell.length_c   1.000
_cell.angle_alpha   90.00
_cell.angle_beta   90.00
_cell.angle_gamma   90.00
#
_symmetry.space_group_name_H-M   'P 1'
#
loop_
_entity.id
_entity.type
_entity.pdbx_description
1 polymer ?
#
loop_
_entity_poly.entity_id
_entity_poly.type
_entity_poly.pdbx_seq_one_letter_code
_entity_poly.pdbx_strand_id
1 'polypeptide(L)'
;PLRARRWPRGAREVLACLLERHGAAAEAAWRDALHECGVCFETKASLDCVRLAKCGHTYCVGCLAAYFSSQMADGKAAALLCPETACRCAATPTEVRKLLSADDFAKYERLLLNLGLAEMDDVVWCPRSGCEYPAILHEGREGRLATCGKCGFAFCCECNLTWHGLTPCANLAERWRNGDEAARALLKEKYGEKLIDELQSGEWIKSNTKP
;
A
#
# COMPACT_ATOMS: atom_id res chain seq x y z
N PRO A 1 5.22 -46.38 -13.46
CA PRO A 1 4.10 -46.05 -12.56
C PRO A 1 4.54 -46.14 -11.08
N LEU A 2 5.03 -45.03 -10.53
CA LEU A 2 5.44 -44.93 -9.13
C LEU A 2 4.18 -44.90 -8.25
N ARG A 3 3.91 -46.01 -7.55
CA ARG A 3 2.79 -46.13 -6.61
C ARG A 3 3.00 -45.13 -5.48
N ALA A 4 2.10 -44.16 -5.36
CA ALA A 4 2.03 -43.27 -4.21
C ALA A 4 1.90 -44.12 -2.94
N ARG A 5 2.95 -44.13 -2.11
CA ARG A 5 2.92 -44.83 -0.82
C ARG A 5 1.88 -44.13 0.05
N ARG A 6 0.81 -44.84 0.40
CA ARG A 6 -0.23 -44.36 1.30
C ARG A 6 0.37 -44.22 2.69
N TRP A 7 0.44 -42.99 3.18
CA TRP A 7 0.94 -42.65 4.52
C TRP A 7 0.08 -43.35 5.60
N PRO A 8 0.67 -43.89 6.69
CA PRO A 8 -0.08 -44.54 7.77
C PRO A 8 -1.09 -43.58 8.42
N ARG A 9 -2.25 -44.09 8.83
CA ARG A 9 -3.20 -43.33 9.66
C ARG A 9 -2.48 -42.92 10.96
N GLY A 10 -2.49 -41.62 11.28
CA GLY A 10 -1.82 -41.05 12.45
C GLY A 10 -0.40 -40.52 12.20
N ALA A 11 0.29 -40.89 11.11
CA ALA A 11 1.65 -40.39 10.91
C ALA A 11 1.70 -38.89 10.54
N ARG A 12 0.56 -38.26 10.15
CA ARG A 12 0.44 -36.80 10.04
C ARG A 12 0.43 -36.12 11.41
N GLU A 13 -0.19 -36.75 12.41
CA GLU A 13 -0.24 -36.26 13.80
C GLU A 13 1.13 -36.41 14.46
N VAL A 14 1.81 -37.54 14.23
CA VAL A 14 3.19 -37.74 14.71
C VAL A 14 4.15 -36.74 14.07
N LEU A 15 4.04 -36.48 12.76
CA LEU A 15 4.85 -35.47 12.08
C LEU A 15 4.59 -34.07 12.64
N ALA A 16 3.33 -33.71 12.90
CA ALA A 16 2.97 -32.43 13.49
C ALA A 16 3.60 -32.27 14.89
N CYS A 17 3.45 -33.27 15.75
CA CYS A 17 4.02 -33.26 17.11
C CYS A 17 5.55 -33.19 17.11
N LEU A 18 6.22 -33.88 16.17
CA LEU A 18 7.67 -33.78 16.01
C LEU A 18 8.10 -32.38 15.56
N LEU A 19 7.42 -31.78 14.58
CA LEU A 19 7.72 -30.42 14.12
C LEU A 19 7.53 -29.38 15.23
N GLU A 20 6.47 -29.50 16.03
CA GLU A 20 6.23 -28.64 17.20
C GLU A 20 7.35 -28.76 18.23
N ARG A 21 7.77 -29.99 18.54
CA ARG A 21 8.83 -30.24 19.53
C ARG A 21 10.21 -29.78 19.05
N HIS A 22 10.52 -29.99 17.77
CA HIS A 22 11.75 -29.49 17.16
C HIS A 22 11.77 -27.95 17.11
N GLY A 23 10.63 -27.31 16.79
CA GLY A 23 10.51 -25.85 16.82
C GLY A 23 10.70 -25.29 18.23
N ALA A 24 10.06 -25.87 19.24
CA ALA A 24 10.19 -25.44 20.64
C ALA A 24 11.63 -25.56 21.17
N ALA A 25 12.34 -26.64 20.82
CA ALA A 25 13.75 -26.83 21.19
C ALA A 25 14.67 -25.81 20.48
N ALA A 26 14.43 -25.53 19.20
CA ALA A 26 15.19 -24.53 18.45
C ALA A 26 14.97 -23.11 18.99
N GLU A 27 13.75 -22.77 19.41
CA GLU A 27 13.42 -21.48 20.04
C GLU A 27 13.99 -21.35 21.46
N ALA A 28 14.12 -22.45 22.21
CA ALA A 28 14.83 -22.45 23.49
C ALA A 28 16.34 -22.26 23.29
N ALA A 29 16.95 -23.00 22.36
CA ALA A 29 18.37 -22.83 22.01
C ALA A 29 18.67 -21.43 21.48
N TRP A 30 17.75 -20.83 20.72
CA TRP A 30 17.89 -19.44 20.28
C TRP A 30 17.89 -18.50 21.48
N ARG A 31 16.93 -18.63 22.42
CA ARG A 31 16.82 -17.74 23.60
C ARG A 31 18.07 -17.71 24.47
N ASP A 32 18.76 -18.83 24.63
CA ASP A 32 19.95 -18.93 25.50
C ASP A 32 21.27 -18.57 24.78
N ALA A 33 21.24 -18.31 23.47
CA ALA A 33 22.42 -17.96 22.69
C ALA A 33 22.70 -16.44 22.64
N LEU A 34 23.93 -16.10 22.26
CA LEU A 34 24.30 -14.75 21.84
C LEU A 34 24.27 -14.67 20.31
N HIS A 35 23.82 -13.54 19.77
CA HIS A 35 23.69 -13.33 18.34
C HIS A 35 24.42 -12.06 17.90
N GLU A 36 25.12 -12.16 16.78
CA GLU A 36 25.77 -11.01 16.15
C GLU A 36 24.77 -10.26 15.25
N CYS A 37 24.74 -8.94 15.36
CA CYS A 37 23.89 -8.10 14.52
C CYS A 37 24.54 -7.83 13.16
N GLY A 38 23.86 -8.16 12.05
CA GLY A 38 24.36 -7.87 10.70
C GLY A 38 24.42 -6.39 10.27
N VAL A 39 24.22 -5.44 11.19
CA VAL A 39 24.29 -3.98 10.92
C VAL A 39 25.38 -3.32 11.77
N CYS A 40 25.34 -3.52 13.08
CA CYS A 40 26.36 -2.95 13.98
C CYS A 40 27.51 -3.92 14.34
N PHE A 41 27.41 -5.20 13.95
CA PHE A 41 28.37 -6.27 14.25
C PHE A 41 28.63 -6.51 15.75
N GLU A 42 27.75 -6.01 16.62
CA GLU A 42 27.80 -6.28 18.05
C GLU A 42 27.11 -7.59 18.38
N THR A 43 27.70 -8.35 19.31
CA THR A 43 27.11 -9.57 19.87
C THR A 43 26.18 -9.20 21.04
N LYS A 44 24.91 -9.60 20.96
CA LYS A 44 23.89 -9.29 21.98
C LYS A 44 23.10 -10.54 22.37
N ALA A 45 22.45 -10.48 23.53
CA ALA A 45 21.53 -11.52 23.96
C ALA A 45 20.33 -11.59 23.02
N SER A 46 19.71 -12.77 22.93
CA SER A 46 18.52 -13.01 22.11
C SER A 46 17.35 -12.08 22.41
N LEU A 47 17.24 -11.62 23.66
CA LEU A 47 16.21 -10.66 24.06
C LEU A 47 16.34 -9.31 23.34
N ASP A 48 17.57 -8.91 23.01
CA ASP A 48 17.87 -7.66 22.30
C ASP A 48 18.02 -7.86 20.79
N CYS A 49 17.74 -9.07 20.29
CA CYS A 49 17.86 -9.45 18.90
C CYS A 49 16.53 -9.93 18.33
N VAL A 50 16.33 -9.69 17.04
CA VAL A 50 15.17 -10.15 16.28
C VAL A 50 15.68 -10.90 15.07
N ARG A 51 15.14 -12.11 14.89
CA ARG A 51 15.36 -12.94 13.71
C ARG A 51 14.13 -12.88 12.82
N LEU A 52 14.30 -12.43 11.58
CA LEU A 52 13.20 -12.35 10.61
C LEU A 52 12.76 -13.75 10.18
N ALA A 53 11.48 -14.08 10.35
CA ALA A 53 10.97 -15.43 10.13
C ALA A 53 11.11 -15.93 8.67
N LYS A 54 11.07 -15.02 7.69
CA LYS A 54 11.09 -15.38 6.26
C LYS A 54 12.50 -15.65 5.71
N CYS A 55 13.53 -14.95 6.20
CA CYS A 55 14.90 -15.06 5.70
C CYS A 55 15.90 -15.59 6.73
N GLY A 56 15.55 -15.60 8.02
CA GLY A 56 16.42 -16.06 9.09
C GLY A 56 17.52 -15.08 9.49
N HIS A 57 17.60 -13.89 8.89
CA HIS A 57 18.60 -12.89 9.26
C HIS A 57 18.32 -12.28 10.64
N THR A 58 19.38 -12.06 11.42
CA THR A 58 19.32 -11.58 12.80
C THR A 58 19.91 -10.18 12.92
N TYR A 59 19.17 -9.31 13.62
CA TYR A 59 19.56 -7.93 13.87
C TYR A 59 19.23 -7.56 15.31
N CYS A 60 19.98 -6.62 15.90
CA CYS A 60 19.56 -6.07 17.19
C CYS A 60 18.33 -5.17 17.03
N VAL A 61 17.50 -5.12 18.07
CA VAL A 61 16.25 -4.34 18.11
C VAL A 61 16.50 -2.89 17.74
N GLY A 62 17.56 -2.27 18.29
CA GLY A 62 17.89 -0.87 18.04
C GLY A 62 18.21 -0.57 16.56
N CYS A 63 19.03 -1.39 15.91
CA CYS A 63 19.36 -1.19 14.50
C CYS A 63 18.16 -1.42 13.59
N LEU A 64 17.38 -2.48 13.84
CA LEU A 64 16.25 -2.82 13.00
C LEU A 64 15.11 -1.81 13.15
N ALA A 65 14.84 -1.35 14.38
CA ALA A 65 13.87 -0.29 14.66
C ALA A 65 14.27 1.03 13.97
N ALA A 66 15.52 1.47 14.12
CA ALA A 66 16.00 2.69 13.47
C ALA A 66 15.91 2.61 11.94
N TYR A 67 16.26 1.46 11.36
CA TYR A 67 16.14 1.22 9.93
C TYR A 67 14.68 1.31 9.44
N PHE A 68 13.74 0.66 10.14
CA PHE A 68 12.33 0.73 9.78
C PHE A 68 11.73 2.13 9.97
N SER A 69 12.10 2.84 11.05
CA SER A 69 11.70 4.23 11.27
C SER A 69 12.17 5.14 10.14
N SER A 70 13.42 4.99 9.68
CA SER A 70 13.94 5.73 8.52
C SER A 70 13.16 5.41 7.24
N GLN A 71 12.92 4.12 6.96
CA GLN A 71 12.17 3.70 5.77
C GLN A 71 10.73 4.23 5.74
N MET A 72 10.09 4.37 6.91
CA MET A 72 8.79 5.01 7.02
C MET A 72 8.84 6.52 6.79
N ALA A 73 9.88 7.21 7.28
CA ALA A 73 10.08 8.63 7.04
C ALA A 73 10.33 8.93 5.55
N ASP A 74 11.04 8.04 4.85
CA ASP A 74 11.34 8.15 3.42
C ASP A 74 10.15 7.81 2.50
N GLY A 75 8.98 7.48 3.06
CA GLY A 75 7.80 7.11 2.29
C GLY A 75 7.89 5.73 1.61
N LYS A 76 8.95 4.95 1.89
CA LYS A 76 9.15 3.58 1.37
C LYS A 76 8.51 2.52 2.27
N ALA A 77 7.40 2.87 2.92
CA ALA A 77 6.74 2.03 3.92
C ALA A 77 5.99 0.81 3.34
N ALA A 78 5.90 0.69 2.02
CA ALA A 78 5.08 -0.34 1.37
C ALA A 78 5.52 -1.77 1.70
N ALA A 79 6.81 -1.97 1.92
CA ALA A 79 7.32 -3.19 2.51
C ALA A 79 8.57 -2.84 3.31
N LEU A 80 8.50 -3.03 4.63
CA LEU A 80 9.69 -2.98 5.48
C LEU A 80 10.54 -4.21 5.17
N LEU A 81 11.49 -4.04 4.26
CA LEU A 81 12.35 -5.10 3.75
C LEU A 81 13.48 -5.41 4.73
N CYS A 82 14.04 -6.60 4.60
CA CYS A 82 15.28 -6.97 5.26
C CYS A 82 16.41 -5.97 4.89
N PRO A 83 17.24 -5.52 5.85
CA PRO A 83 18.39 -4.64 5.58
C PRO A 83 19.43 -5.27 4.63
N GLU A 84 19.51 -6.60 4.58
CA GLU A 84 20.43 -7.33 3.70
C GLU A 84 20.15 -7.08 2.21
N THR A 85 21.18 -6.69 1.46
CA THR A 85 21.08 -6.21 0.06
C THR A 85 20.60 -7.29 -0.92
N ALA A 86 20.96 -8.55 -0.69
CA ALA A 86 20.52 -9.69 -1.50
C ALA A 86 19.13 -10.19 -1.09
N CYS A 87 18.55 -9.68 0.00
CA CYS A 87 17.30 -10.18 0.56
C CYS A 87 16.13 -9.25 0.23
N ARG A 88 15.08 -9.81 -0.36
CA ARG A 88 13.82 -9.09 -0.65
C ARG A 88 12.67 -9.51 0.26
N CYS A 89 12.98 -10.20 1.36
CA CYS A 89 11.97 -10.62 2.30
C CYS A 89 11.46 -9.43 3.09
N ALA A 90 10.13 -9.26 3.13
CA ALA A 90 9.46 -8.29 3.96
C ALA A 90 9.23 -8.83 5.38
N ALA A 91 9.48 -8.00 6.38
CA ALA A 91 9.14 -8.29 7.77
C ALA A 91 7.63 -8.49 7.93
N THR A 92 7.25 -9.36 8.85
CA THR A 92 5.83 -9.60 9.18
C THR A 92 5.29 -8.45 10.05
N PRO A 93 3.99 -8.13 9.96
CA PRO A 93 3.39 -7.10 10.81
C PRO A 93 3.60 -7.33 12.31
N THR A 94 3.66 -8.59 12.74
CA THR A 94 3.94 -8.99 14.13
C THR A 94 5.36 -8.66 14.58
N GLU A 95 6.35 -8.77 13.69
CA GLU A 95 7.73 -8.38 13.98
C GLU A 95 7.85 -6.85 14.03
N VAL A 96 7.23 -6.17 13.05
CA VAL A 96 7.21 -4.71 12.96
C VAL A 96 6.57 -4.08 14.21
N ARG A 97 5.47 -4.65 14.72
CA ARG A 97 4.79 -4.17 15.94
C ARG A 97 5.68 -4.18 17.18
N LYS A 98 6.62 -5.11 17.28
CA LYS A 98 7.53 -5.21 18.44
C LYS A 98 8.68 -4.20 18.36
N LEU A 99 8.99 -3.72 17.16
CA LEU A 99 10.15 -2.86 16.87
C LEU A 99 9.78 -1.38 16.83
N LEU A 100 8.56 -1.07 16.40
CA LEU A 100 8.10 0.31 16.23
C LEU A 100 7.36 0.83 17.46
N SER A 101 7.38 2.16 17.62
CA SER A 101 6.50 2.87 18.54
C SER A 101 5.02 2.68 18.15
N ALA A 102 4.10 2.91 19.09
CA ALA A 102 2.66 2.80 18.81
C ALA A 102 2.23 3.75 17.67
N ASP A 103 2.78 4.96 17.64
CA ASP A 103 2.45 5.97 16.62
C ASP A 103 2.96 5.57 15.24
N ASP A 104 4.19 5.07 15.15
CA ASP A 104 4.77 4.65 13.88
C ASP A 104 4.15 3.35 13.37
N PHE A 105 3.79 2.43 14.27
CA PHE A 105 3.02 1.25 13.91
C PHE A 105 1.63 1.63 13.33
N ALA A 106 0.94 2.61 13.93
CA ALA A 106 -0.32 3.11 13.40
C ALA A 106 -0.17 3.78 12.02
N LYS A 107 0.99 4.40 11.73
CA LYS A 107 1.30 4.91 10.37
C LYS A 107 1.55 3.75 9.40
N TYR A 108 2.31 2.74 9.82
CA TYR A 108 2.57 1.53 9.03
C TYR A 108 1.28 0.79 8.65
N GLU A 109 0.37 0.57 9.60
CA GLU A 109 -0.93 -0.05 9.33
C GLU A 109 -1.77 0.75 8.34
N ARG A 110 -1.79 2.09 8.48
CA ARG A 110 -2.44 2.97 7.51
C ARG A 110 -1.82 2.84 6.13
N LEU A 111 -0.49 2.81 6.01
CA LEU A 111 0.19 2.70 4.73
C LEU A 111 -0.08 1.34 4.05
N LEU A 112 -0.05 0.24 4.81
CA LEU A 112 -0.43 -1.07 4.32
C LEU A 112 -1.88 -1.10 3.81
N LEU A 113 -2.81 -0.55 4.59
CA LEU A 113 -4.20 -0.43 4.18
C LEU A 113 -4.32 0.39 2.90
N ASN A 114 -3.65 1.53 2.82
CA ASN A 114 -3.72 2.41 1.67
C ASN A 114 -3.23 1.73 0.38
N LEU A 115 -2.19 0.89 0.47
CA LEU A 115 -1.69 0.12 -0.68
C LEU A 115 -2.69 -0.93 -1.14
N GLY A 116 -3.29 -1.67 -0.19
CA GLY A 116 -4.35 -2.62 -0.52
C GLY A 116 -5.56 -1.94 -1.15
N LEU A 117 -5.95 -0.78 -0.64
CA LEU A 117 -7.06 0.02 -1.20
C LEU A 117 -6.72 0.62 -2.56
N ALA A 118 -5.45 0.97 -2.83
CA ALA A 118 -5.03 1.49 -4.12
C ALA A 118 -5.05 0.45 -5.24
N GLU A 119 -5.01 -0.85 -4.89
CA GLU A 119 -5.21 -1.95 -5.84
C GLU A 119 -6.70 -2.15 -6.19
N MET A 120 -7.61 -1.59 -5.39
CA MET A 120 -9.05 -1.71 -5.62
C MET A 120 -9.54 -0.64 -6.60
N ASP A 121 -10.27 -1.10 -7.62
CA ASP A 121 -10.78 -0.26 -8.71
C ASP A 121 -11.99 0.61 -8.33
N ASP A 122 -12.61 0.36 -7.18
CA ASP A 122 -13.81 1.01 -6.67
C ASP A 122 -13.55 1.94 -5.47
N VAL A 123 -12.27 2.17 -5.11
CA VAL A 123 -11.88 3.01 -3.98
C VAL A 123 -11.03 4.19 -4.44
N VAL A 124 -11.39 5.39 -3.97
CA VAL A 124 -10.62 6.63 -4.19
C VAL A 124 -10.46 7.40 -2.89
N TRP A 125 -9.47 8.28 -2.82
CA TRP A 125 -9.21 9.06 -1.61
C TRP A 125 -10.09 10.31 -1.55
N CYS A 126 -10.65 10.59 -0.36
CA CYS A 126 -11.38 11.83 -0.16
C CYS A 126 -10.44 13.05 -0.31
N PRO A 127 -10.76 14.02 -1.20
CA PRO A 127 -9.87 15.14 -1.50
C PRO A 127 -9.86 16.25 -0.44
N ARG A 128 -10.68 16.13 0.61
CA ARG A 128 -10.76 17.13 1.68
C ARG A 128 -9.53 17.03 2.58
N SER A 129 -8.76 18.12 2.64
CA SER A 129 -7.65 18.27 3.59
C SER A 129 -8.14 18.04 5.02
N GLY A 130 -7.64 16.99 5.67
CA GLY A 130 -8.05 16.57 7.01
C GLY A 130 -9.05 15.41 7.07
N CYS A 131 -9.65 14.98 5.95
CA CYS A 131 -10.42 13.75 5.91
C CYS A 131 -9.54 12.56 5.56
N GLU A 132 -8.95 12.59 4.35
CA GLU A 132 -8.07 11.57 3.75
C GLU A 132 -8.58 10.12 3.95
N TYR A 133 -9.90 9.97 4.05
CA TYR A 133 -10.55 8.69 4.26
C TYR A 133 -10.91 8.07 2.91
N PRO A 134 -10.79 6.75 2.74
CA PRO A 134 -11.20 6.09 1.50
C PRO A 134 -12.70 6.30 1.24
N ALA A 135 -13.01 6.68 0.02
CA ALA A 135 -14.35 6.89 -0.50
C ALA A 135 -14.64 5.82 -1.55
N ILE A 136 -15.90 5.40 -1.61
CA ILE A 136 -16.35 4.35 -2.52
C ILE A 136 -16.89 5.00 -3.79
N LEU A 137 -16.50 4.49 -4.96
CA LEU A 137 -17.10 4.83 -6.24
C LEU A 137 -18.47 4.16 -6.38
N HIS A 138 -19.46 4.97 -6.71
CA HIS A 138 -20.74 4.46 -7.18
C HIS A 138 -20.56 3.94 -8.60
N GLU A 139 -21.07 2.75 -8.91
CA GLU A 139 -21.00 2.12 -10.24
C GLU A 139 -19.59 1.70 -10.70
N GLY A 140 -18.61 1.59 -9.78
CA GLY A 140 -17.25 1.12 -10.10
C GLY A 140 -16.51 2.05 -11.07
N ARG A 141 -15.61 1.52 -11.91
CA ARG A 141 -14.73 2.30 -12.80
C ARG A 141 -15.43 3.19 -13.83
N GLU A 142 -16.69 2.90 -14.14
CA GLU A 142 -17.49 3.66 -15.11
C GLU A 142 -18.13 4.89 -14.46
N GLY A 143 -18.36 4.84 -13.15
CA GLY A 143 -18.91 5.94 -12.38
C GLY A 143 -17.88 7.01 -12.06
N ARG A 144 -18.35 8.27 -12.03
CA ARG A 144 -17.53 9.43 -11.61
C ARG A 144 -17.83 9.87 -10.19
N LEU A 145 -18.93 9.39 -9.60
CA LEU A 145 -19.39 9.79 -8.28
C LEU A 145 -18.70 8.94 -7.21
N ALA A 146 -17.99 9.60 -6.31
CA ALA A 146 -17.46 9.00 -5.10
C ALA A 146 -18.14 9.61 -3.88
N THR A 147 -18.39 8.81 -2.85
CA THR A 147 -18.92 9.32 -1.56
C THR A 147 -18.04 8.87 -0.40
N CYS A 148 -17.59 9.84 0.39
CA CYS A 148 -16.80 9.57 1.58
C CYS A 148 -17.69 9.15 2.75
N GLY A 149 -17.49 7.93 3.29
CA GLY A 149 -18.25 7.43 4.44
C GLY A 149 -17.98 8.16 5.76
N LYS A 150 -16.85 8.87 5.89
CA LYS A 150 -16.46 9.59 7.11
C LYS A 150 -17.08 10.98 7.20
N CYS A 151 -17.04 11.77 6.11
CA CYS A 151 -17.49 13.16 6.11
C CYS A 151 -18.73 13.41 5.25
N GLY A 152 -19.25 12.39 4.55
CA GLY A 152 -20.41 12.49 3.67
C GLY A 152 -20.16 13.28 2.39
N PHE A 153 -18.91 13.70 2.11
CA PHE A 153 -18.61 14.49 0.93
C PHE A 153 -18.77 13.65 -0.34
N ALA A 154 -19.67 14.09 -1.23
CA ALA A 154 -19.89 13.54 -2.56
C ALA A 154 -19.11 14.35 -3.60
N PHE A 155 -18.20 13.69 -4.32
CA PHE A 155 -17.26 14.34 -5.22
C PHE A 155 -17.06 13.56 -6.52
N CYS A 156 -16.53 14.25 -7.52
CA CYS A 156 -16.12 13.64 -8.78
C CYS A 156 -14.69 13.09 -8.64
N CYS A 157 -14.49 11.79 -8.90
CA CYS A 157 -13.18 11.14 -8.78
C CYS A 157 -12.13 11.64 -9.79
N GLU A 158 -12.55 12.33 -10.86
CA GLU A 158 -11.64 12.85 -11.88
C GLU A 158 -11.10 14.25 -11.58
N CYS A 159 -11.94 15.12 -11.03
CA CYS A 159 -11.59 16.52 -10.77
C CYS A 159 -11.44 16.83 -9.29
N ASN A 160 -11.80 15.89 -8.41
CA ASN A 160 -11.76 16.04 -6.95
C ASN A 160 -12.59 17.22 -6.40
N LEU A 161 -13.53 17.74 -7.21
CA LEU A 161 -14.48 18.77 -6.82
C LEU A 161 -15.84 18.16 -6.47
N THR A 162 -16.72 18.99 -5.90
CA THR A 162 -18.12 18.62 -5.61
C THR A 162 -18.77 17.97 -6.81
N TRP A 163 -19.56 16.93 -6.56
CA TRP A 163 -20.27 16.21 -7.61
C TRP A 163 -21.10 17.16 -8.49
N HIS A 164 -20.87 17.07 -9.80
CA HIS A 164 -21.48 17.95 -10.81
C HIS A 164 -22.33 17.20 -11.84
N GLY A 165 -22.65 15.93 -11.58
CA GLY A 165 -23.56 15.15 -12.43
C GLY A 165 -23.03 14.96 -13.86
N LEU A 166 -23.87 15.32 -14.83
CA LEU A 166 -23.55 15.24 -16.26
C LEU A 166 -22.71 16.42 -16.75
N THR A 167 -22.60 17.50 -15.97
CA THR A 167 -21.76 18.64 -16.35
C THR A 167 -20.30 18.19 -16.47
N PRO A 168 -19.53 18.71 -17.43
CA PRO A 168 -18.13 18.35 -17.58
C PRO A 168 -17.30 18.81 -16.37
N CYS A 169 -16.17 18.14 -16.13
CA CYS A 169 -15.26 18.58 -15.09
C CYS A 169 -14.74 19.99 -15.38
N ALA A 170 -14.62 20.84 -14.35
CA ALA A 170 -14.12 22.21 -14.53
C ALA A 170 -12.68 22.25 -15.10
N ASN A 171 -11.89 21.21 -14.84
CA ASN A 171 -10.53 21.06 -15.36
C ASN A 171 -10.47 20.44 -16.77
N LEU A 172 -11.59 20.19 -17.44
CA LEU A 172 -11.62 19.52 -18.75
C LEU A 172 -10.84 20.31 -19.83
N ALA A 173 -11.00 21.64 -19.87
CA ALA A 173 -10.28 22.49 -20.83
C ALA A 173 -8.76 22.46 -20.62
N GLU A 174 -8.31 22.46 -19.37
CA GLU A 174 -6.89 22.36 -19.02
C GLU A 174 -6.32 20.97 -19.38
N ARG A 175 -7.05 19.89 -19.04
CA ARG A 175 -6.69 18.52 -19.41
C ARG A 175 -6.59 18.33 -20.91
N TRP A 176 -7.45 19.00 -21.68
CA TRP A 176 -7.39 18.99 -23.14
C TRP A 176 -6.12 19.68 -23.66
N ARG A 177 -5.83 20.88 -23.14
CA ARG A 177 -4.68 21.70 -23.57
C ARG A 177 -3.36 20.98 -23.29
N ASN A 178 -3.23 20.43 -22.09
CA ASN A 178 -2.01 19.78 -21.61
C ASN A 178 -1.90 18.31 -22.03
N GLY A 179 -3.00 17.70 -22.51
CA GLY A 179 -3.02 16.30 -22.95
C GLY A 179 -2.29 16.08 -24.27
N ASP A 180 -1.64 14.93 -24.37
CA ASP A 180 -1.11 14.39 -25.62
C ASP A 180 -2.24 13.89 -26.54
N GLU A 181 -1.88 13.45 -27.75
CA GLU A 181 -2.86 13.00 -28.74
C GLU A 181 -3.74 11.85 -28.22
N ALA A 182 -3.14 10.92 -27.46
CA ALA A 182 -3.85 9.82 -26.82
C ALA A 182 -4.84 10.31 -25.75
N ALA A 183 -4.42 11.20 -24.84
CA ALA A 183 -5.32 11.78 -23.84
C ALA A 183 -6.48 12.56 -24.48
N ARG A 184 -6.21 13.30 -25.56
CA ARG A 184 -7.24 14.01 -26.32
C ARG A 184 -8.23 13.06 -26.98
N ALA A 185 -7.76 11.96 -27.57
CA ALA A 185 -8.64 10.92 -28.14
C ALA A 185 -9.57 10.32 -27.07
N LEU A 186 -9.03 9.99 -25.89
CA LEU A 186 -9.82 9.48 -24.76
C LEU A 186 -10.85 10.49 -24.25
N LEU A 187 -10.51 11.78 -24.18
CA LEU A 187 -11.45 12.83 -23.80
C LEU A 187 -12.58 12.98 -24.83
N LYS A 188 -12.28 12.88 -26.14
CA LYS A 188 -13.31 12.89 -27.19
C LYS A 188 -14.24 11.69 -27.10
N GLU A 189 -13.71 10.50 -26.86
CA GLU A 189 -14.50 9.28 -26.68
C GLU A 189 -15.42 9.40 -25.45
N LYS A 190 -14.89 9.91 -24.32
CA LYS A 190 -15.61 9.96 -23.05
C LYS A 190 -16.66 11.07 -22.96
N TYR A 191 -16.35 12.26 -23.46
CA TYR A 191 -17.20 13.46 -23.34
C TYR A 191 -17.96 13.77 -24.64
N GLY A 192 -17.62 13.11 -25.75
CA GLY A 192 -18.17 13.37 -27.07
C GLY A 192 -17.48 14.56 -27.76
N GLU A 193 -17.30 14.43 -29.08
CA GLU A 193 -16.58 15.43 -29.90
C GLU A 193 -17.25 16.82 -29.85
N LYS A 194 -18.58 16.87 -29.92
CA LYS A 194 -19.34 18.14 -29.89
C LYS A 194 -19.06 18.98 -28.65
N LEU A 195 -19.02 18.35 -27.47
CA LEU A 195 -18.79 19.04 -26.21
C LEU A 195 -17.37 19.61 -26.14
N ILE A 196 -16.39 18.87 -26.66
CA ILE A 196 -15.00 19.32 -26.73
C ILE A 196 -14.86 20.52 -27.69
N ASP A 197 -15.52 20.48 -28.84
CA ASP A 197 -15.48 21.57 -29.82
C ASP A 197 -16.16 22.85 -29.29
N GLU A 198 -17.29 22.71 -28.58
CA GLU A 198 -17.97 23.82 -27.89
C GLU A 198 -17.09 24.45 -26.80
N LEU A 199 -16.38 23.63 -26.02
CA LEU A 199 -15.43 24.11 -25.00
C LEU A 199 -14.29 24.92 -25.60
N GLN A 200 -13.71 24.44 -26.70
CA GLN A 200 -12.65 25.15 -27.44
C GLN A 200 -13.17 26.48 -28.01
N SER A 201 -14.38 26.46 -28.58
CA SER A 201 -15.01 27.64 -29.14
C SER A 201 -15.28 28.71 -28.07
N GLY A 202 -15.76 28.29 -26.89
CA GLY A 202 -16.00 29.20 -25.75
C GLY A 202 -14.73 29.83 -25.18
N GLU A 203 -13.65 29.05 -25.06
CA GLU A 203 -12.34 29.59 -24.64
C GLU A 203 -11.75 30.56 -25.67
N TRP A 204 -11.91 30.26 -26.96
CA TRP A 204 -11.48 31.16 -28.03
C TRP A 204 -12.20 32.50 -27.96
N ILE A 205 -13.53 32.50 -27.75
CA ILE A 205 -14.31 33.74 -27.62
C ILE A 205 -13.81 34.56 -26.44
N LYS A 206 -13.63 33.96 -25.26
CA LYS A 206 -13.15 34.66 -24.05
C LYS A 206 -11.75 35.28 -24.20
N SER A 207 -10.90 34.69 -25.04
CA SER A 207 -9.53 35.15 -25.27
C SER A 207 -9.41 36.15 -26.44
N ASN A 208 -10.39 36.21 -27.34
CA ASN A 208 -10.34 37.02 -28.57
C ASN A 208 -11.44 38.10 -28.68
N THR A 209 -12.33 38.21 -27.70
CA THR A 209 -13.26 39.36 -27.60
C THR A 209 -12.69 40.41 -26.64
N LYS A 210 -12.83 41.69 -27.02
CA LYS A 210 -12.45 42.81 -26.15
C LYS A 210 -13.37 42.85 -24.91
N PRO A 211 -12.86 43.24 -23.73
CA PRO A 211 -13.69 43.42 -22.54
C PRO A 211 -14.76 44.51 -22.74
#